data_AF-A0A478FQB3-F1
#
_entry.id   AF-A0A478FQB3-F1
#
_cell.length_a   1.000
_cell.length_b   1.000
_cell.length_c   1.000
_cell.angle_alpha   90.00
_cell.angle_beta   90.00
_cell.angle_gamma   90.00
#
_symmetry.space_group_name_H-M   'P 1'
#
loop_
_entity.id
_entity.type
_entity.pdbx_description
1 polymer ?
#
loop_
_entity_poly.entity_id
_entity_poly.type
_entity_poly.pdbx_seq_one_letter_code
_entity_poly.pdbx_strand_id
1 'polypeptide(L)'
;MASPAAIGAGVGGGAVAVAGTSYAAYTQLRPYDNFLDYAQRNGKVYIGGGEARNIKSAIKSSPDVSSDGYKKNLKDNWTTIKGDDASASQEGDIDGAGKTGDTDEAKLNKLATEVNTWCESKKEKTPTKTGDSIDWLKVGQDANWVLFEKVCLEKS
;
A
#
# COMPACT_ATOMS: atom_id res chain seq x y z
N MET A 1 18.95 54.57 13.37
CA MET A 1 18.42 53.36 14.04
C MET A 1 17.19 52.93 13.27
N ALA A 2 17.34 51.90 12.45
CA ALA A 2 16.23 51.27 11.73
C ALA A 2 16.40 49.76 11.94
N SER A 3 15.47 49.16 12.67
CA SER A 3 15.35 47.71 12.77
C SER A 3 14.90 47.15 11.43
N PRO A 4 15.47 46.02 10.97
CA PRO A 4 14.78 45.16 10.04
C PRO A 4 13.80 44.28 10.80
N ALA A 5 12.55 44.33 10.35
CA ALA A 5 11.44 43.53 10.81
C ALA A 5 11.72 42.02 10.67
N ALA A 6 11.22 41.27 11.63
CA ALA A 6 11.03 39.84 11.52
C ALA A 6 10.09 39.54 10.35
N ILE A 7 10.62 38.93 9.29
CA ILE A 7 9.82 38.23 8.28
C ILE A 7 9.79 36.77 8.71
N GLY A 8 8.79 36.44 9.53
CA GLY A 8 8.28 35.08 9.59
C GLY A 8 7.64 34.77 8.24
N ALA A 9 8.36 34.04 7.40
CA ALA A 9 7.82 33.40 6.21
C ALA A 9 8.28 31.95 6.24
N GLY A 10 7.38 31.07 6.68
CA GLY A 10 7.50 29.64 6.47
C GLY A 10 7.48 29.39 4.96
N VAL A 11 8.66 29.23 4.38
CA VAL A 11 8.84 28.76 3.00
C VAL A 11 9.40 27.35 3.10
N GLY A 12 8.50 26.38 3.23
CA GLY A 12 8.79 24.95 3.14
C GLY A 12 8.06 24.35 1.94
N GLY A 13 8.30 24.89 0.75
CA GLY A 13 7.54 24.55 -0.46
C GLY A 13 8.01 25.36 -1.66
N GLY A 14 9.29 25.23 -2.01
CA GLY A 14 9.86 25.85 -3.21
C GLY A 14 10.02 24.83 -4.32
N ALA A 15 9.03 24.72 -5.20
CA ALA A 15 9.22 24.07 -6.49
C ALA A 15 10.07 25.00 -7.36
N VAL A 16 11.33 24.65 -7.58
CA VAL A 16 12.17 25.30 -8.60
C VAL A 16 11.84 24.63 -9.93
N ALA A 17 10.93 25.24 -10.69
CA ALA A 17 10.69 24.89 -12.08
C ALA A 17 11.85 25.43 -12.94
N VAL A 18 12.93 24.65 -13.06
CA VAL A 18 13.93 24.87 -14.10
C VAL A 18 13.42 24.24 -15.39
N ALA A 19 13.13 25.12 -16.35
CA ALA A 19 12.69 24.76 -17.69
C ALA A 19 13.73 23.88 -18.39
N GLY A 20 13.26 22.77 -18.97
CA GLY A 20 13.93 22.02 -20.02
C GLY A 20 15.19 21.26 -19.61
N THR A 21 15.07 19.95 -19.37
CA THR A 21 16.02 18.91 -19.83
C THR A 21 15.56 17.51 -19.38
N SER A 22 15.47 16.60 -20.36
CA SER A 22 15.61 15.14 -20.24
C SER A 22 14.83 14.40 -19.14
N TYR A 23 13.68 13.84 -19.51
CA TYR A 23 12.91 12.83 -18.77
C TYR A 23 13.76 11.61 -18.29
N ALA A 24 14.95 11.41 -18.86
CA ALA A 24 15.88 10.33 -18.50
C ALA A 24 16.83 10.65 -17.32
N ALA A 25 17.06 11.92 -16.96
CA ALA A 25 17.96 12.29 -15.86
C ALA A 25 17.23 12.52 -14.53
N TYR A 26 15.89 12.70 -14.56
CA TYR A 26 15.09 13.08 -13.40
C TYR A 26 14.75 11.92 -12.45
N THR A 27 14.95 10.67 -12.88
CA THR A 27 14.60 9.48 -12.10
C THR A 27 15.65 9.08 -11.08
N GLN A 28 16.90 9.59 -11.19
CA GLN A 28 18.00 9.21 -10.28
C GLN A 28 18.13 10.09 -9.03
N LEU A 29 17.40 11.20 -8.90
CA LEU A 29 17.61 12.18 -7.81
C LEU A 29 16.38 12.54 -6.98
N ARG A 30 15.17 12.12 -7.37
CA ARG A 30 13.97 12.43 -6.58
C ARG A 30 13.71 11.32 -5.55
N PRO A 31 13.48 11.67 -4.26
CA PRO A 31 12.98 10.71 -3.27
C PRO A 31 11.71 10.03 -3.78
N TYR A 32 11.42 8.86 -3.23
CA TYR A 32 10.12 8.24 -3.49
C TYR A 32 9.02 9.04 -2.78
N ASP A 33 7.88 9.16 -3.43
CA ASP A 33 6.78 9.96 -2.93
C ASP A 33 5.95 9.20 -1.87
N ASN A 34 5.76 7.90 -2.09
CA ASN A 34 4.96 7.00 -1.25
C ASN A 34 5.25 5.53 -1.59
N PHE A 35 4.57 4.61 -0.90
CA PHE A 35 4.70 3.17 -1.10
C PHE A 35 4.42 2.73 -2.54
N LEU A 36 3.40 3.30 -3.20
CA LEU A 36 3.10 2.95 -4.59
C LEU A 36 4.22 3.37 -5.55
N ASP A 37 4.72 4.60 -5.40
CA ASP A 37 5.83 5.10 -6.21
C ASP A 37 7.11 4.28 -5.97
N TYR A 38 7.41 3.94 -4.72
CA TYR A 38 8.51 3.03 -4.38
C TYR A 38 8.32 1.65 -5.03
N ALA A 39 7.13 1.06 -4.92
CA ALA A 39 6.82 -0.24 -5.50
C ALA A 39 7.02 -0.27 -7.02
N GLN A 40 6.42 0.69 -7.74
CA GLN A 40 6.45 0.76 -9.19
C GLN A 40 7.87 0.97 -9.74
N ARG A 41 8.66 1.84 -9.10
CA ARG A 41 10.06 2.07 -9.49
C ARG A 41 10.97 0.89 -9.18
N ASN A 42 10.56 -0.01 -8.28
CA ASN A 42 11.24 -1.26 -7.96
C ASN A 42 10.58 -2.49 -8.63
N GLY A 43 9.81 -2.27 -9.71
CA GLY A 43 9.27 -3.34 -10.55
C GLY A 43 8.08 -4.10 -9.96
N LYS A 44 7.55 -3.69 -8.80
CA LYS A 44 6.39 -4.37 -8.19
C LYS A 44 5.09 -3.91 -8.84
N VAL A 45 4.16 -4.85 -9.03
CA VAL A 45 2.86 -4.58 -9.66
C VAL A 45 1.81 -4.39 -8.57
N TYR A 46 1.12 -3.24 -8.57
CA TYR A 46 0.01 -3.01 -7.66
C TYR A 46 -1.24 -3.77 -8.11
N ILE A 47 -1.82 -4.57 -7.21
CA ILE A 47 -3.02 -5.37 -7.48
C ILE A 47 -4.31 -4.78 -6.91
N GLY A 48 -4.21 -3.67 -6.17
CA GLY A 48 -5.38 -2.89 -5.78
C GLY A 48 -5.90 -2.02 -6.93
N GLY A 49 -6.99 -1.30 -6.66
CA GLY A 49 -7.72 -0.48 -7.62
C GLY A 49 -8.77 -1.27 -8.42
N GLY A 50 -9.57 -0.53 -9.20
CA GLY A 50 -10.69 -1.08 -9.95
C GLY A 50 -11.71 -1.80 -9.06
N GLU A 51 -12.38 -2.83 -9.61
CA GLU A 51 -13.39 -3.67 -8.92
C GLU A 51 -12.76 -4.77 -8.04
N ALA A 52 -11.57 -4.53 -7.50
CA ALA A 52 -10.77 -5.50 -6.74
C ALA A 52 -10.51 -6.83 -7.48
N ARG A 53 -10.52 -6.82 -8.82
CA ARG A 53 -10.44 -8.03 -9.66
C ARG A 53 -9.17 -8.85 -9.40
N ASN A 54 -8.02 -8.19 -9.31
CA ASN A 54 -6.74 -8.89 -9.09
C ASN A 54 -6.64 -9.44 -7.68
N ILE A 55 -7.19 -8.72 -6.68
CA ILE A 55 -7.31 -9.23 -5.30
C ILE A 55 -8.23 -10.46 -5.27
N LYS A 56 -9.37 -10.44 -5.95
CA LYS A 56 -10.24 -11.63 -6.07
C LYS A 56 -9.49 -12.81 -6.69
N SER A 57 -8.73 -12.56 -7.76
CA SER A 57 -7.87 -13.58 -8.38
C SER A 57 -6.84 -14.13 -7.40
N ALA A 58 -6.15 -13.27 -6.65
CA ALA A 58 -5.16 -13.67 -5.65
C ALA A 58 -5.77 -14.51 -4.51
N ILE A 59 -7.01 -14.19 -4.09
CA ILE A 59 -7.73 -15.00 -3.10
C ILE A 59 -8.11 -16.37 -3.70
N LYS A 60 -8.65 -16.41 -4.92
CA LYS A 60 -9.07 -17.66 -5.59
C LYS A 60 -7.88 -18.58 -5.89
N SER A 61 -6.73 -18.02 -6.28
CA SER A 61 -5.53 -18.80 -6.65
C SER A 61 -4.67 -19.21 -5.45
N SER A 62 -4.89 -18.59 -4.29
CA SER A 62 -4.14 -18.94 -3.09
C SER A 62 -4.55 -20.29 -2.54
N PRO A 63 -3.58 -21.09 -2.05
CA PRO A 63 -3.91 -22.25 -1.22
C PRO A 63 -4.61 -21.80 0.06
N ASP A 64 -5.13 -22.80 0.78
CA ASP A 64 -5.80 -22.61 2.07
C ASP A 64 -4.89 -21.93 3.11
N VAL A 65 -5.52 -21.35 4.13
CA VAL A 65 -4.83 -20.57 5.18
C VAL A 65 -3.78 -21.36 5.97
N SER A 66 -3.76 -22.69 5.86
CA SER A 66 -2.74 -23.57 6.46
C SER A 66 -1.43 -23.62 5.68
N SER A 67 -1.44 -23.20 4.42
CA SER A 67 -0.27 -23.18 3.53
C SER A 67 0.20 -21.76 3.28
N ASP A 68 1.49 -21.58 3.00
CA ASP A 68 2.00 -20.27 2.60
C ASP A 68 1.31 -19.77 1.34
N GLY A 69 0.86 -18.52 1.35
CA GLY A 69 0.08 -17.94 0.27
C GLY A 69 -0.65 -16.66 0.67
N TYR A 70 -1.43 -16.13 -0.28
CA TYR A 70 -2.15 -14.87 -0.10
C TYR A 70 -3.19 -14.96 1.03
N LYS A 71 -3.98 -16.03 1.09
CA LYS A 71 -4.97 -16.26 2.16
C LYS A 71 -4.34 -16.34 3.54
N LYS A 72 -3.16 -16.96 3.67
CA LYS A 72 -2.40 -16.99 4.93
C LYS A 72 -1.91 -15.58 5.31
N ASN A 73 -1.36 -14.82 4.35
CA ASN A 73 -0.98 -13.43 4.60
C ASN A 73 -2.16 -12.57 5.04
N LEU A 74 -3.34 -12.76 4.44
CA LEU A 74 -4.57 -12.07 4.86
C LEU A 74 -4.94 -12.46 6.29
N LYS A 75 -5.02 -13.77 6.59
CA LYS A 75 -5.39 -14.27 7.92
C LYS A 75 -4.45 -13.76 9.01
N ASP A 76 -3.14 -13.87 8.81
CA ASP A 76 -2.13 -13.48 9.80
C ASP A 76 -2.15 -11.98 10.11
N ASN A 77 -2.69 -11.16 9.20
CA ASN A 77 -2.70 -9.70 9.32
C ASN A 77 -4.11 -9.11 9.31
N TRP A 78 -5.13 -9.95 9.44
CA TRP A 78 -6.51 -9.55 9.19
C TRP A 78 -6.98 -8.46 10.15
N THR A 79 -6.54 -8.52 11.41
CA THR A 79 -6.79 -7.49 12.43
C THR A 79 -6.27 -6.12 12.01
N THR A 80 -5.13 -6.05 11.33
CA THR A 80 -4.55 -4.79 10.82
C THR A 80 -5.26 -4.31 9.56
N ILE A 81 -5.77 -5.24 8.73
CA ILE A 81 -6.49 -4.91 7.49
C ILE A 81 -7.89 -4.39 7.80
N LYS A 82 -8.65 -5.12 8.62
CA LYS A 82 -10.02 -4.77 8.99
C LYS A 82 -10.11 -3.62 10.00
N GLY A 83 -9.05 -3.41 10.79
CA GLY A 83 -9.05 -2.48 11.91
C GLY A 83 -10.16 -2.78 12.91
N ASP A 84 -10.81 -1.71 13.39
CA ASP A 84 -11.89 -1.77 14.39
C ASP A 84 -13.29 -1.94 13.76
N ASP A 85 -13.38 -2.21 12.45
CA ASP A 85 -14.65 -2.39 11.77
C ASP A 85 -15.32 -3.72 12.18
N ALA A 86 -16.37 -3.62 13.01
CA ALA A 86 -17.17 -4.74 13.46
C ALA A 86 -18.03 -5.37 12.35
N SER A 87 -18.28 -4.62 11.27
CA SER A 87 -18.99 -5.09 10.08
C SER A 87 -18.09 -5.82 9.08
N ALA A 88 -16.77 -5.78 9.27
CA ALA A 88 -15.82 -6.43 8.37
C ALA A 88 -15.97 -7.97 8.36
N SER A 89 -15.48 -8.60 7.29
CA SER A 89 -15.40 -10.06 7.20
C SER A 89 -14.61 -10.63 8.40
N GLN A 90 -14.95 -11.84 8.81
CA GLN A 90 -14.25 -12.52 9.90
C GLN A 90 -13.10 -13.36 9.35
N GLU A 91 -12.14 -13.73 10.20
CA GLU A 91 -11.02 -14.59 9.77
C GLU A 91 -11.49 -15.91 9.17
N GLY A 92 -12.61 -16.47 9.67
CA GLY A 92 -13.22 -17.68 9.12
C GLY A 92 -13.74 -17.51 7.68
N ASP A 93 -14.04 -16.28 7.24
CA ASP A 93 -14.47 -16.01 5.87
C ASP A 93 -13.31 -16.09 4.88
N ILE A 94 -12.07 -15.86 5.32
CA ILE A 94 -10.87 -15.90 4.48
C ILE A 94 -10.62 -17.32 3.94
N ASP A 95 -10.81 -18.33 4.78
CA ASP A 95 -10.60 -19.73 4.39
C ASP A 95 -11.64 -20.19 3.36
N GLY A 96 -12.90 -19.81 3.60
CA GLY A 96 -14.03 -20.16 2.74
C GLY A 96 -14.08 -19.40 1.41
N ALA A 97 -13.52 -18.19 1.33
CA ALA A 97 -13.64 -17.32 0.17
C ALA A 97 -13.11 -17.96 -1.12
N GLY A 98 -13.92 -17.95 -2.18
CA GLY A 98 -13.52 -18.42 -3.51
C GLY A 98 -13.41 -19.95 -3.67
N LYS A 99 -13.86 -20.75 -2.69
CA LYS A 99 -13.98 -22.21 -2.80
C LYS A 99 -15.31 -22.60 -3.47
N THR A 100 -15.40 -23.83 -3.99
CA THR A 100 -16.58 -24.39 -4.71
C THR A 100 -17.88 -24.43 -3.90
N GLY A 101 -17.83 -24.19 -2.59
CA GLY A 101 -18.99 -24.05 -1.70
C GLY A 101 -19.31 -22.61 -1.27
N ASP A 102 -18.58 -21.60 -1.77
CA ASP A 102 -18.90 -20.18 -1.57
C ASP A 102 -20.02 -19.80 -2.55
N THR A 103 -21.25 -20.17 -2.18
CA THR A 103 -22.41 -20.19 -3.09
C THR A 103 -22.88 -18.85 -3.64
N ASP A 104 -22.22 -17.73 -3.37
CA ASP A 104 -22.67 -16.42 -3.88
C ASP A 104 -21.57 -15.47 -4.37
N GLU A 105 -20.30 -15.89 -4.41
CA GLU A 105 -19.14 -14.98 -4.53
C GLU A 105 -19.15 -13.81 -3.52
N ALA A 106 -20.12 -13.74 -2.61
CA ALA A 106 -20.37 -12.59 -1.76
C ALA A 106 -19.27 -12.42 -0.72
N LYS A 107 -18.79 -13.53 -0.14
CA LYS A 107 -17.65 -13.53 0.78
C LYS A 107 -16.39 -13.08 0.08
N LEU A 108 -16.11 -13.65 -1.10
CA LEU A 108 -14.98 -13.24 -1.92
C LEU A 108 -15.05 -11.75 -2.29
N ASN A 109 -16.21 -11.27 -2.73
CA ASN A 109 -16.42 -9.89 -3.16
C ASN A 109 -16.25 -8.91 -2.00
N LYS A 110 -16.81 -9.24 -0.83
CA LYS A 110 -16.67 -8.46 0.39
C LYS A 110 -15.20 -8.42 0.84
N LEU A 111 -14.57 -9.59 0.98
CA LEU A 111 -13.18 -9.70 1.40
C LEU A 111 -12.24 -8.95 0.46
N ALA A 112 -12.42 -9.11 -0.85
CA ALA A 112 -11.62 -8.40 -1.85
C ALA A 112 -11.82 -6.89 -1.79
N THR A 113 -13.05 -6.42 -1.52
CA THR A 113 -13.35 -4.98 -1.37
C THR A 113 -12.70 -4.41 -0.11
N GLU A 114 -12.73 -5.12 1.00
CA GLU A 114 -12.09 -4.71 2.26
C GLU A 114 -10.57 -4.60 2.09
N VAL A 115 -9.95 -5.64 1.52
CA VAL A 115 -8.51 -5.63 1.22
C VAL A 115 -8.17 -4.50 0.25
N ASN A 116 -8.97 -4.31 -0.80
CA ASN A 116 -8.77 -3.23 -1.76
C ASN A 116 -8.85 -1.85 -1.10
N THR A 117 -9.85 -1.63 -0.26
CA THR A 117 -10.02 -0.38 0.49
C THR A 117 -8.81 -0.11 1.38
N TRP A 118 -8.31 -1.15 2.06
CA TRP A 118 -7.09 -1.04 2.84
C TRP A 118 -5.89 -0.69 1.95
N CYS A 119 -5.69 -1.37 0.82
CA CYS A 119 -4.63 -1.08 -0.14
C CYS A 119 -4.67 0.36 -0.64
N GLU A 120 -5.86 0.85 -1.01
CA GLU A 120 -6.06 2.24 -1.45
C GLU A 120 -5.70 3.25 -0.34
N SER A 121 -6.01 2.95 0.93
CA SER A 121 -5.64 3.80 2.06
C SER A 121 -4.14 3.82 2.37
N LYS A 122 -3.40 2.79 1.94
CA LYS A 122 -1.97 2.60 2.25
C LYS A 122 -1.04 2.97 1.11
N LYS A 123 -1.50 2.94 -0.15
CA LYS A 123 -0.66 3.19 -1.32
C LYS A 123 0.05 4.55 -1.28
N GLU A 124 -0.58 5.55 -0.66
CA GLU A 124 -0.06 6.93 -0.52
C GLU A 124 0.72 7.16 0.78
N LYS A 125 0.88 6.13 1.63
CA LYS A 125 1.67 6.22 2.86
C LYS A 125 3.16 6.24 2.55
N THR A 126 3.91 6.78 3.51
CA THR A 126 5.37 6.80 3.52
C THR A 126 5.88 6.05 4.75
N PRO A 127 7.14 5.57 4.73
CA PRO A 127 7.79 5.04 5.92
C PRO A 127 7.79 6.08 7.04
N THR A 128 7.85 5.59 8.27
CA THR A 128 8.04 6.45 9.44
C THR A 128 9.27 7.34 9.27
N LYS A 129 9.10 8.65 9.45
CA LYS A 129 10.19 9.62 9.36
C LYS A 129 11.21 9.37 10.45
N THR A 130 12.50 9.48 10.10
CA THR A 130 13.60 9.50 11.07
C THR A 130 14.17 10.92 11.07
N GLY A 131 13.80 11.72 12.07
CA GLY A 131 14.04 13.17 12.05
C GLY A 131 13.21 13.86 10.96
N ASP A 132 13.86 14.70 10.15
CA ASP A 132 13.20 15.50 9.11
C ASP A 132 13.06 14.78 7.76
N SER A 133 13.60 13.55 7.63
CA SER A 133 13.67 12.83 6.37
C SER A 133 13.06 11.43 6.43
N ILE A 134 12.61 10.93 5.28
CA ILE A 134 12.16 9.56 5.10
C ILE A 134 13.36 8.73 4.65
N ASP A 135 13.67 7.68 5.41
CA ASP A 135 14.74 6.74 5.07
C ASP A 135 14.17 5.55 4.28
N TRP A 136 14.15 5.70 2.96
CA TRP A 136 13.67 4.66 2.05
C TRP A 136 14.55 3.40 2.02
N LEU A 137 15.78 3.45 2.56
CA LEU A 137 16.61 2.24 2.69
C LEU A 137 16.07 1.31 3.79
N LYS A 138 15.29 1.84 4.74
CA LYS A 138 14.67 1.09 5.83
C LYS A 138 13.19 0.78 5.59
N VAL A 139 12.67 1.01 4.39
CA VAL A 139 11.24 0.77 4.08
C VAL A 139 10.81 -0.68 4.37
N GLY A 140 11.70 -1.66 4.16
CA GLY A 140 11.46 -3.06 4.51
C GLY A 140 11.29 -3.35 6.02
N GLN A 141 11.54 -2.37 6.89
CA GLN A 141 11.32 -2.45 8.34
C GLN A 141 9.99 -1.79 8.76
N ASP A 142 9.36 -1.01 7.88
CA ASP A 142 8.08 -0.37 8.16
C ASP A 142 6.95 -1.40 8.07
N ALA A 143 6.21 -1.58 9.17
CA ALA A 143 5.16 -2.59 9.26
C ALA A 143 4.03 -2.37 8.23
N ASN A 144 3.70 -1.11 7.90
CA ASN A 144 2.70 -0.84 6.87
C ASN A 144 3.23 -1.21 5.49
N TRP A 145 4.51 -0.92 5.20
CA TRP A 145 5.13 -1.34 3.95
C TRP A 145 5.16 -2.86 3.83
N VAL A 146 5.65 -3.57 4.86
CA VAL A 146 5.78 -5.04 4.82
C VAL A 146 4.42 -5.70 4.57
N LEU A 147 3.36 -5.19 5.17
CA LEU A 147 2.02 -5.70 4.92
C LEU A 147 1.53 -5.31 3.52
N PHE A 148 1.70 -4.05 3.12
CA PHE A 148 1.32 -3.54 1.80
C PHE A 148 1.98 -4.34 0.68
N GLU A 149 3.27 -4.65 0.83
CA GLU A 149 4.03 -5.48 -0.11
C GLU A 149 3.47 -6.89 -0.24
N LYS A 150 2.97 -7.48 0.86
CA LYS A 150 2.43 -8.85 0.85
C LYS A 150 1.02 -8.94 0.28
N VAL A 151 0.18 -7.93 0.51
CA VAL A 151 -1.26 -8.01 0.23
C VAL A 151 -1.72 -7.13 -0.92
N CYS A 152 -0.95 -6.11 -1.31
CA CYS A 152 -1.31 -5.16 -2.36
C CYS A 152 -0.38 -5.19 -3.57
N LEU A 153 0.74 -5.93 -3.51
CA LEU A 153 1.72 -6.01 -4.58
C LEU A 153 1.95 -7.45 -5.03
N GLU A 154 2.11 -7.64 -6.33
CA GLU A 154 2.65 -8.85 -6.95
C GLU A 154 4.14 -8.66 -7.25
N LYS A 155 4.91 -9.74 -7.08
CA LYS A 155 6.30 -9.79 -7.56
C LYS A 155 6.27 -9.99 -9.08
N SER A 156 6.86 -9.07 -9.83
CA SER A 156 7.09 -9.22 -11.27
C SER A 156 8.08 -10.33 -11.57
#